data_AF-A0A3L7PJJ1-F1
#
_entry.id   AF-A0A3L7PJJ1-F1
#
_cell.length_a   1.000
_cell.length_b   1.000
_cell.length_c   1.000
_cell.angle_alpha   90.00
_cell.angle_beta   90.00
_cell.angle_gamma   90.00
#
_symmetry.space_group_name_H-M   'P 1'
#
loop_
_entity.id
_entity.type
_entity.pdbx_description
1 polymer ?
#
loop_
_entity_poly.entity_id
_entity_poly.type
_entity_poly.pdbx_seq_one_letter_code
_entity_poly.pdbx_strand_id
1 'polypeptide(L)'
;MRLLTCILALGLMSACVRRTIEITSEPEGALVWLNDREVGRTPCSIEFTHYGRYDVRLRRDGFEPISGFGDADEPAWDFVGADLIAEVIPAKLTSRVKWHFTMIPTDSDEAAVLERAKNLRLRLFESPEMETAEAAVTQMQNAPVAPAPKNVLPVPSSVLPASERPKG
;
A
#
# COMPACT_ATOMS: atom_id res chain seq x y z
N MET A 1 -51.52 28.15 -1.32
CA MET A 1 -50.75 27.17 -2.12
C MET A 1 -49.52 27.76 -2.82
N ARG A 2 -49.57 28.93 -3.48
CA ARG A 2 -48.39 29.54 -4.14
C ARG A 2 -47.27 30.00 -3.19
N LEU A 3 -47.60 30.42 -1.96
CA LEU A 3 -46.61 30.85 -0.96
C LEU A 3 -45.82 29.67 -0.36
N LEU A 4 -46.48 28.50 -0.20
CA LEU A 4 -45.84 27.28 0.29
C LEU A 4 -44.82 26.73 -0.72
N THR A 5 -45.11 26.81 -2.03
CA THR A 5 -44.17 26.40 -3.08
C THR A 5 -42.94 27.29 -3.14
N CYS A 6 -43.04 28.59 -2.83
CA CYS A 6 -41.88 29.48 -2.78
C CYS A 6 -40.96 29.22 -1.59
N ILE A 7 -41.52 28.89 -0.41
CA ILE A 7 -40.74 28.56 0.79
C ILE A 7 -40.02 27.21 0.62
N LEU A 8 -40.68 26.22 0.02
CA LEU A 8 -40.06 24.93 -0.31
C LEU A 8 -38.97 25.05 -1.38
N ALA A 9 -39.18 25.90 -2.40
CA ALA A 9 -38.18 26.16 -3.44
C ALA A 9 -36.94 26.92 -2.93
N LEU A 10 -37.08 27.73 -1.85
CA LEU A 10 -35.97 28.48 -1.25
C LEU A 10 -35.14 27.62 -0.27
N GLY A 11 -35.71 26.57 0.32
CA GLY A 11 -35.02 25.63 1.22
C GLY A 11 -33.99 24.74 0.52
N LEU A 12 -34.31 24.29 -0.69
CA LEU A 12 -33.51 23.39 -1.54
C LEU A 12 -32.11 23.91 -1.90
N MET A 13 -31.84 25.20 -1.70
CA MET A 13 -30.56 25.82 -2.03
C MET A 13 -29.56 25.89 -0.86
N SER A 14 -29.88 25.31 0.31
CA SER A 14 -29.06 25.51 1.53
C SER A 14 -28.58 24.25 2.27
N ALA A 15 -28.84 23.05 1.75
CA ALA A 15 -28.26 21.82 2.29
C ALA A 15 -26.79 21.68 1.84
N CYS A 16 -25.84 21.93 2.75
CA CYS A 16 -24.41 21.77 2.49
C CYS A 16 -23.82 20.82 3.54
N VAL A 17 -23.64 19.54 3.18
CA VAL A 17 -22.89 18.57 3.99
C VAL A 17 -21.40 18.76 3.74
N ARG A 18 -20.61 18.89 4.80
CA ARG A 18 -19.14 19.00 4.70
C ARG A 18 -18.49 17.74 5.26
N ARG A 19 -17.62 17.12 4.47
CA ARG A 19 -16.88 15.92 4.88
C ARG A 19 -15.39 16.20 4.80
N THR A 20 -14.64 15.81 5.84
CA THR A 20 -13.21 16.09 5.94
C THR A 20 -12.45 14.88 6.46
N ILE A 21 -11.35 14.52 5.79
CA ILE A 21 -10.36 13.57 6.27
C ILE A 21 -9.20 14.35 6.88
N GLU A 22 -8.83 14.00 8.10
CA GLU A 22 -7.67 14.55 8.82
C GLU A 22 -6.57 13.50 8.85
N ILE A 23 -5.42 13.80 8.23
CA ILE A 23 -4.28 12.89 8.11
C ILE A 23 -3.13 13.44 8.96
N THR A 24 -2.68 12.64 9.91
CA THR A 24 -1.57 12.95 10.80
C THR A 24 -0.49 11.87 10.69
N SER A 25 0.77 12.25 10.88
CA SER A 25 1.87 11.30 10.96
C SER A 25 2.81 11.61 12.09
N GLU A 26 3.40 10.56 12.66
CA GLU A 26 4.52 10.67 13.56
C GLU A 26 5.74 10.01 12.93
N PRO A 27 6.80 10.78 12.62
CA PRO A 27 6.95 12.24 12.75
C PRO A 27 6.17 13.08 11.71
N GLU A 28 5.94 14.36 12.03
CA GLU A 28 5.23 15.32 11.17
C GLU A 28 6.04 15.71 9.91
N GLY A 29 5.37 16.34 8.95
CA GLY A 29 5.96 16.87 7.72
C GLY A 29 6.11 15.86 6.58
N ALA A 30 5.49 14.70 6.68
CA ALA A 30 5.48 13.68 5.62
C ALA A 30 4.62 14.15 4.45
N LEU A 31 5.10 13.97 3.22
CA LEU A 31 4.36 14.23 1.99
C LEU A 31 3.30 13.13 1.79
N VAL A 32 2.06 13.55 1.55
CA VAL A 32 0.90 12.66 1.47
C VAL A 32 0.34 12.66 0.05
N TRP A 33 0.06 11.46 -0.44
CA TRP A 33 -0.75 11.23 -1.64
C TRP A 33 -2.02 10.48 -1.26
N LEU A 34 -3.14 10.92 -1.81
CA LEU A 34 -4.45 10.29 -1.66
C LEU A 34 -4.98 9.94 -3.05
N ASN A 35 -5.22 8.65 -3.33
CA ASN A 35 -5.61 8.15 -4.65
C ASN A 35 -4.69 8.69 -5.77
N ASP A 36 -3.38 8.50 -5.61
CA ASP A 36 -2.33 8.99 -6.52
C ASP A 36 -2.21 10.51 -6.68
N ARG A 37 -3.04 11.31 -5.99
CA ARG A 37 -2.98 12.78 -6.01
C ARG A 37 -2.22 13.30 -4.81
N GLU A 38 -1.23 14.15 -5.03
CA GLU A 38 -0.55 14.87 -3.95
C GLU A 38 -1.52 15.86 -3.28
N VAL A 39 -1.67 15.74 -1.96
CA VAL A 39 -2.61 16.54 -1.17
C VAL A 39 -1.91 17.55 -0.26
N GLY A 40 -0.66 17.28 0.13
CA GLY A 40 0.14 18.17 0.95
C GLY A 40 0.99 17.42 1.96
N ARG A 41 1.42 18.10 3.03
CA ARG A 41 2.23 17.52 4.12
C ARG A 41 1.44 17.36 5.41
N THR A 42 1.74 16.32 6.19
CA THR A 42 1.13 16.11 7.50
C THR A 42 1.58 17.16 8.52
N PRO A 43 0.70 17.59 9.45
CA PRO A 43 -0.74 17.31 9.50
C PRO A 43 -1.52 18.06 8.40
N CYS A 44 -2.43 17.38 7.70
CA CYS A 44 -3.29 17.99 6.68
C CYS A 44 -4.76 17.58 6.81
N SER A 45 -5.67 18.40 6.29
CA SER A 45 -7.11 18.14 6.25
C SER A 45 -7.63 18.34 4.84
N ILE A 46 -8.37 17.35 4.33
CA ILE A 46 -8.81 17.29 2.93
C ILE A 46 -10.32 17.07 2.90
N GLU A 47 -11.04 17.85 2.11
CA GLU A 47 -12.46 17.62 1.87
C GLU A 47 -12.67 16.49 0.86
N PHE A 48 -13.63 15.61 1.12
CA PHE A 48 -13.94 14.48 0.24
C PHE A 48 -15.45 14.40 -0.04
N THR A 49 -15.81 13.77 -1.15
CA THR A 49 -17.22 13.71 -1.60
C THR A 49 -17.87 12.36 -1.36
N HIS A 50 -17.11 11.27 -1.52
CA HIS A 50 -17.65 9.90 -1.48
C HIS A 50 -17.02 9.08 -0.36
N TYR A 51 -17.84 8.34 0.39
CA TYR A 51 -17.34 7.34 1.31
C TYR A 51 -16.75 6.15 0.56
N GLY A 52 -15.83 5.44 1.22
CA GLY A 52 -15.16 4.29 0.65
C GLY A 52 -13.69 4.21 1.03
N ARG A 53 -12.99 3.32 0.35
CA ARG A 53 -11.58 3.01 0.59
C ARG A 53 -10.68 3.89 -0.28
N TYR A 54 -9.74 4.57 0.36
CA TYR A 54 -8.77 5.45 -0.28
C TYR A 54 -7.37 4.83 -0.23
N ASP A 55 -6.62 4.91 -1.33
CA ASP A 55 -5.18 4.62 -1.32
C ASP A 55 -4.46 5.81 -0.69
N VAL A 56 -3.68 5.55 0.35
CA VAL A 56 -2.91 6.56 1.06
C VAL A 56 -1.44 6.18 1.00
N ARG A 57 -0.62 7.10 0.49
CA ARG A 57 0.84 6.97 0.51
C ARG A 57 1.46 8.13 1.27
N LEU A 58 2.40 7.82 2.15
CA LEU A 58 3.17 8.81 2.90
C LEU A 58 4.66 8.61 2.62
N ARG A 59 5.37 9.70 2.37
CA ARG A 59 6.83 9.70 2.18
C ARG A 59 7.45 10.81 2.99
N ARG A 60 8.57 10.50 3.62
CA ARG A 60 9.40 11.47 4.33
C ARG A 60 10.86 11.05 4.22
N ASP A 61 11.75 12.01 4.07
CA ASP A 61 13.16 11.72 3.89
C ASP A 61 13.75 11.11 5.17
N GLY A 62 14.53 10.03 5.02
CA GLY A 62 15.07 9.25 6.13
C GLY A 62 14.09 8.27 6.78
N PHE A 63 12.89 8.11 6.21
CA PHE A 63 11.85 7.21 6.71
C PHE A 63 11.37 6.31 5.59
N GLU A 64 10.96 5.10 5.97
CA GLU A 64 10.42 4.13 5.06
C GLU A 64 9.07 4.62 4.50
N PRO A 65 8.86 4.58 3.17
CA PRO A 65 7.60 5.00 2.58
C PRO A 65 6.48 4.06 3.01
N ILE A 66 5.35 4.62 3.43
CA ILE A 66 4.17 3.85 3.81
C ILE A 66 3.17 3.91 2.67
N SER A 67 2.70 2.75 2.23
CA SER A 67 1.55 2.60 1.35
C SER A 67 0.48 1.77 2.06
N GLY A 68 -0.72 2.30 2.16
CA GLY A 68 -1.82 1.62 2.84
C GLY A 68 -3.17 2.09 2.33
N PHE A 69 -4.22 1.63 2.98
CA PHE A 69 -5.57 2.04 2.67
C PHE A 69 -6.20 2.70 3.90
N GLY A 70 -6.85 3.84 3.68
CA GLY A 70 -7.69 4.49 4.66
C GLY A 70 -9.16 4.29 4.30
N ASP A 71 -9.93 3.70 5.21
CA ASP A 71 -11.38 3.59 5.03
C ASP A 71 -12.06 4.85 5.58
N ALA A 72 -12.86 5.47 4.73
CA ALA A 72 -13.80 6.51 5.12
C ALA A 72 -15.19 5.86 5.18
N ASP A 73 -15.53 5.37 6.37
CA ASP A 73 -16.83 4.74 6.61
C ASP A 73 -17.94 5.79 6.67
N GLU A 74 -19.04 5.47 6.00
CA GLU A 74 -20.24 6.29 5.97
C GLU A 74 -20.92 6.27 7.33
N PRO A 75 -21.11 7.43 7.99
CA PRO A 75 -21.90 7.50 9.20
C PRO A 75 -23.35 7.09 8.89
N ALA A 76 -24.01 6.45 9.84
CA ALA A 76 -25.41 6.02 9.69
C ALA A 76 -26.41 7.16 9.40
N TRP A 77 -25.99 8.43 9.51
CA TRP A 77 -26.80 9.60 9.18
C TRP A 77 -26.59 10.13 7.75
N ASP A 78 -25.57 9.68 7.02
CA ASP A 78 -25.20 10.22 5.70
C ASP A 78 -25.66 9.34 4.52
N PHE A 79 -26.52 8.35 4.79
CA PHE A 79 -27.03 7.44 3.77
C PHE A 79 -27.86 8.17 2.69
N VAL A 80 -27.77 7.67 1.47
CA VAL A 80 -28.52 8.18 0.31
C VAL A 80 -30.04 8.15 0.61
N GLY A 81 -30.63 9.33 0.83
CA GLY A 81 -32.04 9.52 1.19
C GLY A 81 -32.26 10.26 2.53
N ALA A 82 -31.30 10.19 3.46
CA ALA A 82 -31.31 11.01 4.68
C ALA A 82 -31.18 12.50 4.38
N ASP A 83 -30.52 12.85 3.27
CA ASP A 83 -30.30 14.23 2.80
C ASP A 83 -31.62 15.01 2.64
N LEU A 84 -32.70 14.31 2.24
CA LEU A 84 -34.05 14.87 2.12
C LEU A 84 -34.72 15.20 3.48
N ILE A 85 -34.26 14.55 4.56
CA ILE A 85 -34.71 14.79 5.94
C ILE A 85 -33.75 15.74 6.67
N ALA A 86 -32.46 15.71 6.34
CA ALA A 86 -31.46 16.66 6.81
C ALA A 86 -31.78 18.08 6.33
N GLU A 87 -32.44 18.25 5.18
CA GLU A 87 -32.96 19.55 4.71
C GLU A 87 -34.03 20.16 5.65
N VAL A 88 -34.74 19.33 6.42
CA VAL A 88 -35.76 19.75 7.38
C VAL A 88 -35.16 20.10 8.75
N ILE A 89 -33.90 19.70 9.02
CA ILE A 89 -33.22 19.93 10.29
C ILE A 89 -32.07 20.92 10.06
N PRO A 90 -32.10 22.13 10.64
CA PRO A 90 -31.05 23.14 10.46
C PRO A 90 -29.78 22.77 11.22
N ALA A 91 -29.12 21.69 10.81
CA ALA A 91 -27.88 21.20 11.39
C ALA A 91 -26.79 21.18 10.32
N LYS A 92 -25.71 21.90 10.57
CA LYS A 92 -24.46 21.76 9.81
C LYS A 92 -23.92 20.35 10.04
N LEU A 93 -24.31 19.39 9.20
CA LEU A 93 -23.79 18.03 9.28
C LEU A 93 -22.35 18.02 8.78
N THR A 94 -21.44 17.76 9.72
CA THR A 94 -20.00 17.64 9.44
C THR A 94 -19.54 16.23 9.74
N SER A 95 -19.01 15.53 8.74
CA SER A 95 -18.32 14.25 8.92
C SER A 95 -16.81 14.48 9.00
N ARG A 96 -16.15 13.90 10.01
CA ARG A 96 -14.69 13.97 10.16
C ARG A 96 -14.11 12.58 10.38
N VAL A 97 -13.25 12.16 9.47
CA VAL A 97 -12.49 10.90 9.57
C VAL A 97 -11.05 11.24 9.96
N LYS A 98 -10.47 10.49 10.89
CA LYS A 98 -9.09 10.71 11.35
C LYS A 98 -8.23 9.50 11.04
N TRP A 99 -7.13 9.72 10.34
CA TRP A 99 -6.12 8.70 10.08
C TRP A 99 -4.78 9.13 10.67
N HIS A 100 -4.15 8.21 11.39
CA HIS A 100 -2.86 8.42 12.02
C HIS A 100 -1.87 7.36 11.57
N PHE A 101 -0.69 7.79 11.14
CA PHE A 101 0.37 6.92 10.61
C PHE A 101 1.67 7.10 11.39
N THR A 102 2.27 5.99 11.81
CA THR A 102 3.59 6.00 12.46
C THR A 102 4.64 5.55 11.46
N MET A 103 5.62 6.40 11.16
CA MET A 103 6.67 6.10 10.19
C MET A 103 7.88 5.44 10.84
N ILE A 104 8.45 4.46 10.15
CA ILE A 104 9.64 3.74 10.58
C ILE A 104 10.87 4.43 9.95
N PRO A 105 11.90 4.78 10.74
CA PRO A 105 13.15 5.31 10.19
C PRO A 105 13.81 4.31 9.23
N THR A 106 14.37 4.79 8.12
CA THR A 106 15.13 3.94 7.21
C THR A 106 16.48 3.61 7.83
N ASP A 107 16.72 2.33 8.11
CA ASP A 107 18.05 1.84 8.51
C ASP A 107 18.99 1.96 7.30
N SER A 108 19.96 2.88 7.40
CA SER A 108 20.94 3.16 6.36
C SER A 108 22.31 2.58 6.69
N ASP A 109 22.43 1.77 7.74
CA ASP A 109 23.68 1.10 8.10
C ASP A 109 23.96 -0.09 7.16
N GLU A 110 24.70 0.20 6.10
CA GLU A 110 25.14 -0.77 5.09
C GLU A 110 25.92 -1.94 5.73
N ALA A 111 26.73 -1.67 6.74
CA ALA A 111 27.52 -2.70 7.41
C ALA A 111 26.62 -3.68 8.16
N ALA A 112 25.63 -3.18 8.89
CA ALA A 112 24.65 -4.00 9.59
C ALA A 112 23.79 -4.85 8.64
N VAL A 113 23.44 -4.32 7.46
CA VAL A 113 22.71 -5.07 6.41
C VAL A 113 23.60 -6.16 5.79
N LEU A 114 24.85 -5.84 5.45
CA LEU A 114 25.81 -6.81 4.90
C LEU A 114 26.10 -7.95 5.88
N GLU A 115 26.22 -7.64 7.18
CA GLU A 115 26.44 -8.65 8.21
C GLU A 115 25.21 -9.57 8.36
N ARG A 116 24.00 -9.00 8.40
CA ARG A 116 22.75 -9.79 8.38
C ARG A 116 22.67 -10.71 7.17
N ALA A 117 23.01 -10.21 5.98
CA ALA A 117 23.01 -10.99 4.74
C ALA A 117 24.04 -12.13 4.79
N LYS A 118 25.26 -11.88 5.30
CA LYS A 118 26.28 -12.91 5.51
C LYS A 118 25.80 -13.98 6.49
N ASN A 119 25.21 -13.59 7.61
CA ASN A 119 24.70 -14.52 8.62
C ASN A 119 23.54 -15.37 8.11
N LEU A 120 22.62 -14.79 7.33
CA LEU A 120 21.55 -15.54 6.68
C LEU A 120 22.11 -16.55 5.67
N ARG A 121 23.11 -16.15 4.88
CA ARG A 121 23.79 -17.01 3.92
C ARG A 121 24.43 -18.22 4.61
N LEU A 122 25.13 -18.00 5.73
CA LEU A 122 25.75 -19.08 6.51
C LEU A 122 24.69 -20.07 7.04
N ARG A 123 23.58 -19.56 7.61
CA ARG A 123 22.49 -20.41 8.09
C ARG A 123 21.90 -21.31 7.01
N LEU A 124 21.74 -20.81 5.78
CA LEU A 124 21.24 -21.60 4.66
C LEU A 124 22.19 -22.76 4.31
N PHE A 125 23.51 -22.53 4.36
CA PHE A 125 24.51 -23.58 4.12
C PHE A 125 24.68 -24.56 5.29
N GLU A 126 24.35 -24.14 6.51
CA GLU A 126 24.45 -24.95 7.72
C GLU A 126 23.15 -25.75 8.03
N SER A 127 22.07 -25.49 7.28
CA SER A 127 20.82 -26.25 7.40
C SER A 127 21.06 -27.74 7.07
N PRO A 128 20.67 -28.70 7.92
CA PRO A 128 20.81 -30.14 7.65
C PRO A 128 19.96 -30.63 6.46
N GLU A 129 19.09 -29.77 5.91
CA GLU A 129 18.43 -29.99 4.62
C GLU A 129 19.42 -30.05 3.46
N MET A 130 20.56 -29.36 3.54
CA MET A 130 21.62 -29.43 2.53
C MET A 130 22.38 -30.76 2.61
N GLU A 131 22.54 -31.36 3.80
CA GLU A 131 23.15 -32.69 3.93
C GLU A 131 22.24 -33.79 3.35
N THR A 132 20.92 -33.66 3.53
CA THR A 132 19.96 -34.59 2.91
C THR A 132 19.83 -34.38 1.39
N ALA A 133 19.90 -33.13 0.91
CA ALA A 133 19.92 -32.81 -0.52
C ALA A 133 21.24 -33.24 -1.18
N GLU A 134 22.39 -33.00 -0.54
CA GLU A 134 23.72 -33.38 -1.02
C GLU A 134 23.92 -34.91 -0.97
N ALA A 135 23.40 -35.60 0.05
CA ALA A 135 23.35 -37.06 0.10
C ALA A 135 22.41 -37.65 -0.98
N ALA A 136 21.26 -37.03 -1.24
CA ALA A 136 20.35 -37.45 -2.30
C ALA A 136 20.95 -37.23 -3.71
N VAL A 137 21.63 -36.10 -3.93
CA VAL A 137 22.33 -35.81 -5.20
C VAL A 137 23.52 -36.76 -5.39
N THR A 138 24.28 -37.07 -4.34
CA THR A 138 25.41 -38.02 -4.38
C THR A 138 24.94 -39.45 -4.66
N GLN A 139 23.81 -39.88 -4.08
CA GLN A 139 23.22 -41.19 -4.39
C GLN A 139 22.70 -41.28 -5.83
N MET A 140 22.18 -40.18 -6.38
CA MET A 140 21.70 -40.15 -7.77
C MET A 140 22.85 -40.16 -8.79
N GLN A 141 24.04 -39.65 -8.44
CA GLN A 141 25.23 -39.65 -9.28
C GLN A 141 25.99 -40.99 -9.30
N ASN A 142 25.87 -41.81 -8.26
CA ASN A 142 26.51 -43.13 -8.16
C ASN A 142 25.58 -44.30 -8.56
N ALA A 143 24.34 -44.03 -8.95
CA ALA A 143 23.48 -45.05 -9.54
C ALA A 143 24.12 -45.56 -10.86
N PRO A 144 24.10 -46.88 -11.13
CA PRO A 144 24.66 -47.39 -12.37
C PRO A 144 23.96 -46.71 -13.54
N VAL A 145 24.75 -46.08 -14.41
CA VAL A 145 24.27 -45.52 -15.67
C VAL A 145 23.58 -46.66 -16.44
N ALA A 146 22.25 -46.67 -16.41
CA ALA A 146 21.48 -47.51 -17.33
C ALA A 146 21.89 -47.10 -18.75
N PRO A 147 22.11 -48.06 -19.67
CA PRO A 147 22.62 -47.73 -21.00
C PRO A 147 21.70 -46.72 -21.68
N ALA A 148 22.30 -45.63 -22.17
CA ALA A 148 21.58 -44.51 -22.75
C ALA A 148 20.65 -44.97 -23.90
N PRO A 149 19.39 -44.55 -23.94
CA PRO A 149 18.54 -44.75 -25.12
C PRO A 149 19.13 -43.94 -26.28
N LYS A 150 19.35 -44.61 -27.42
CA LYS A 150 20.12 -44.12 -28.58
C LYS A 150 19.58 -42.87 -29.30
N ASN A 151 18.52 -42.24 -28.84
CA ASN A 151 17.94 -41.05 -29.50
C ASN A 151 17.54 -39.99 -28.46
N VAL A 152 18.40 -38.99 -28.27
CA VAL A 152 18.02 -37.72 -27.64
C VAL A 152 18.28 -36.62 -28.67
N LEU A 153 17.22 -35.90 -29.03
CA LEU A 153 17.27 -34.75 -29.94
C LEU A 153 18.08 -33.61 -29.29
N PRO A 154 18.78 -32.77 -30.09
CA PRO A 154 19.56 -31.67 -29.53
C PRO A 154 18.63 -30.60 -28.94
N VAL A 155 18.91 -30.21 -27.69
CA VAL A 155 18.27 -29.05 -27.04
C VAL A 155 18.94 -27.78 -27.55
N PRO A 156 18.18 -26.76 -28.02
CA PRO A 156 18.77 -25.53 -28.53
C PRO A 156 19.39 -24.69 -27.41
N SER A 157 20.61 -24.22 -27.64
CA SER A 157 21.33 -23.28 -26.77
C SER A 157 20.77 -21.86 -26.96
N SER A 158 20.05 -21.35 -25.97
CA SER A 158 19.92 -19.92 -25.61
C SER A 158 18.91 -19.86 -24.44
N VAL A 159 19.08 -19.10 -23.37
CA VAL A 159 19.36 -17.66 -23.32
C VAL A 159 20.11 -17.33 -22.02
N LEU A 160 21.30 -16.72 -22.13
CA LEU A 160 21.98 -16.00 -21.06
C LEU A 160 21.44 -14.56 -21.03
N PRO A 161 21.03 -13.99 -19.88
CA PRO A 161 20.81 -12.55 -19.81
C PRO A 161 22.16 -11.84 -19.68
N ALA A 162 22.36 -10.84 -20.55
CA ALA A 162 23.56 -10.04 -20.67
C ALA A 162 23.81 -9.20 -19.41
N SER A 163 25.04 -9.27 -18.89
CA SER A 163 25.59 -8.29 -17.96
C SER A 163 25.99 -7.05 -18.76
N GLU A 164 25.29 -5.93 -18.54
CA GLU A 164 25.78 -4.62 -18.97
C GLU A 164 26.70 -4.02 -17.88
N ARG A 165 27.93 -3.68 -18.28
CA ARG A 165 28.95 -2.98 -17.48
C ARG A 165 28.75 -1.45 -17.59
N PRO A 166 29.08 -0.67 -16.56
CA PRO A 166 28.95 0.79 -16.59
C PRO A 166 30.05 1.45 -17.45
N LYS A 167 29.67 2.50 -18.19
CA LYS A 167 30.60 3.43 -18.84
C LYS A 167 31.01 4.52 -17.83
N GLY A 168 32.30 4.87 -17.85
CA GLY A 168 32.90 5.86 -16.95
C GLY A 168 32.66 7.30 -17.33
#